data_AF-A0A7V4MSL9-F1
#
_entry.id   AF-A0A7V4MSL9-F1
#
_cell.length_a   1.000
_cell.length_b   1.000
_cell.length_c   1.000
_cell.angle_alpha   90.00
_cell.angle_beta   90.00
_cell.angle_gamma   90.00
#
_symmetry.space_group_name_H-M   'P 1'
#
loop_
_entity.id
_entity.type
_entity.pdbx_description
1 polymer ?
#
loop_
_entity_poly.entity_id
_entity_poly.type
_entity_poly.pdbx_seq_one_letter_code
_entity_poly.pdbx_strand_id
1 'polypeptide(L)'
;MKNKKNLLLSLFGIFALLLFFSSCKKDDNNNQTPTPTYPSTVTDIDGNVYHTIKIGNQVWLKENLKVTKYRNGDPIENVTSDAEWSTKNTGAYCNYENEASNGNTYGKLYNWYALNDSRNIAPAGWHVPSESEWKTMIDYLGGESQAGGKLKENSLNYWSTPNYLATNSSGFTALPGGGSPPAPRIQGRHPAAG
;
A
#
# COMPACT_ATOMS: atom_id res chain seq x y z
N MET A 1 50.30 -45.16 -64.26
CA MET A 1 51.50 -45.85 -63.75
C MET A 1 51.51 -45.72 -62.23
N LYS A 2 51.29 -46.85 -61.53
CA LYS A 2 51.53 -47.17 -60.10
C LYS A 2 51.10 -46.21 -58.98
N ASN A 3 50.03 -46.62 -58.30
CA ASN A 3 49.75 -46.44 -56.86
C ASN A 3 50.94 -46.86 -55.98
N LYS A 4 51.21 -46.15 -54.89
CA LYS A 4 51.76 -46.74 -53.65
C LYS A 4 51.18 -46.10 -52.39
N LYS A 5 50.52 -46.97 -51.62
CA LYS A 5 49.99 -46.82 -50.28
C LYS A 5 51.15 -46.56 -49.30
N ASN A 6 51.02 -45.57 -48.41
CA ASN A 6 51.83 -45.50 -47.19
C ASN A 6 50.96 -45.81 -45.99
N LEU A 7 51.26 -47.00 -45.48
CA LEU A 7 50.78 -47.69 -44.31
C LEU A 7 51.54 -47.16 -43.09
N LEU A 8 50.84 -46.62 -42.09
CA LEU A 8 51.37 -46.47 -40.74
C LEU A 8 50.30 -46.94 -39.75
N LEU A 9 50.45 -48.20 -39.32
CA LEU A 9 49.83 -48.72 -38.11
C LEU A 9 50.47 -48.02 -36.91
N SER A 10 49.65 -47.50 -35.99
CA SER A 10 50.07 -47.26 -34.61
C SER A 10 49.02 -47.85 -33.67
N LEU A 11 49.52 -48.52 -32.64
CA LEU A 11 48.84 -49.49 -31.79
C LEU A 11 47.87 -48.86 -30.77
N PHE A 12 46.81 -49.62 -30.49
CA PHE A 12 46.09 -49.81 -29.22
C PHE A 12 46.23 -48.76 -28.10
N GLY A 13 45.09 -48.14 -27.78
CA GLY A 13 44.84 -47.45 -26.51
C GLY A 13 43.34 -47.27 -26.29
N ILE A 14 42.71 -48.24 -25.66
CA ILE A 14 41.30 -48.22 -25.21
C ILE A 14 41.18 -47.19 -24.07
N PHE A 15 40.29 -46.21 -24.19
CA PHE A 15 39.53 -45.75 -23.03
C PHE A 15 38.17 -45.21 -23.46
N ALA A 16 37.13 -45.95 -23.07
CA ALA A 16 35.75 -45.57 -23.22
C ALA A 16 35.45 -44.33 -22.35
N LEU A 17 34.83 -43.31 -22.94
CA LEU A 17 33.98 -42.40 -22.19
C LEU A 17 32.75 -42.08 -23.03
N LEU A 18 31.71 -42.86 -22.80
CA LEU A 18 30.34 -42.61 -23.23
C LEU A 18 29.85 -41.33 -22.55
N LEU A 19 30.01 -40.19 -23.21
CA LEU A 19 29.23 -38.99 -22.90
C LEU A 19 27.98 -38.98 -23.78
N PHE A 20 26.99 -39.76 -23.34
CA PHE A 20 25.61 -39.50 -23.70
C PHE A 20 25.28 -38.08 -23.21
N PHE A 21 25.21 -37.11 -24.12
CA PHE A 21 24.47 -35.88 -23.85
C PHE A 21 22.99 -36.26 -23.80
N SER A 22 22.54 -36.73 -22.63
CA SER A 22 21.13 -36.62 -22.26
C SER A 22 20.80 -35.14 -22.26
N SER A 23 20.17 -34.70 -23.35
CA SER A 23 19.42 -33.45 -23.37
C SER A 23 18.33 -33.58 -22.32
N CYS A 24 18.59 -33.07 -21.12
CA CYS A 24 17.56 -32.85 -20.13
C CYS A 24 16.60 -31.81 -20.72
N LYS A 25 15.42 -32.25 -21.16
CA LYS A 25 14.27 -31.37 -21.21
C LYS A 25 14.08 -30.79 -19.82
N LYS A 26 14.28 -29.48 -19.70
CA LYS A 26 13.85 -28.74 -18.54
C LYS A 26 12.33 -28.70 -18.61
N ASP A 27 11.69 -29.55 -17.82
CA ASP A 27 10.28 -29.39 -17.52
C ASP A 27 10.16 -28.09 -16.71
N ASP A 28 9.66 -27.04 -17.35
CA ASP A 28 9.31 -25.78 -16.70
C ASP A 28 8.09 -26.03 -15.79
N ASN A 29 8.35 -26.64 -14.64
CA ASN A 29 7.44 -26.58 -13.50
C ASN A 29 7.45 -25.12 -13.03
N ASN A 30 6.60 -24.32 -13.65
CA ASN A 30 6.24 -22.99 -13.18
C ASN A 30 5.51 -23.13 -11.84
N ASN A 31 6.26 -23.37 -10.77
CA ASN A 31 5.80 -23.09 -9.43
C ASN A 31 5.91 -21.57 -9.23
N GLN A 32 5.03 -20.84 -9.91
CA GLN A 32 4.78 -19.45 -9.59
C GLN A 32 4.10 -19.47 -8.22
N THR A 33 4.89 -19.26 -7.17
CA THR A 33 4.36 -18.90 -5.86
C THR A 33 3.30 -17.83 -6.08
N PRO A 34 2.03 -18.05 -5.72
CA PRO A 34 0.97 -17.10 -5.99
C PRO A 34 1.36 -15.78 -5.33
N THR A 35 1.69 -14.78 -6.14
CA THR A 35 1.97 -13.43 -5.65
C THR A 35 0.70 -12.98 -4.93
N PRO A 36 0.75 -12.58 -3.66
CA PRO A 36 -0.45 -12.18 -2.93
C PRO A 36 -1.12 -11.01 -3.67
N THR A 37 -2.25 -11.27 -4.30
CA THR A 37 -3.05 -10.26 -5.00
C THR A 37 -3.89 -9.54 -3.95
N TYR A 38 -3.57 -8.27 -3.69
CA TYR A 38 -4.40 -7.39 -2.88
C TYR A 38 -5.35 -6.59 -3.80
N PRO A 39 -6.54 -6.18 -3.32
CA PRO A 39 -7.49 -5.47 -4.16
C PRO A 39 -6.93 -4.09 -4.53
N SER A 40 -7.00 -3.70 -5.81
CA SER A 40 -6.51 -2.40 -6.29
C SER A 40 -7.37 -1.22 -5.81
N THR A 41 -8.62 -1.49 -5.44
CA THR A 41 -9.54 -0.53 -4.85
C THR A 41 -10.37 -1.15 -3.72
N VAL A 42 -10.93 -0.30 -2.86
CA VAL A 42 -11.95 -0.67 -1.87
C VAL A 42 -13.05 0.38 -1.85
N THR A 43 -14.27 -0.05 -1.54
CA THR A 43 -15.45 0.82 -1.46
C THR A 43 -16.00 0.83 -0.04
N ASP A 44 -16.32 2.01 0.49
CA ASP A 44 -16.98 2.14 1.79
C ASP A 44 -18.52 2.06 1.68
N ILE A 45 -19.21 2.24 2.81
CA ILE A 45 -20.68 2.18 2.88
C ILE A 45 -21.39 3.35 2.16
N ASP A 46 -20.68 4.43 1.86
CA ASP A 46 -21.21 5.57 1.12
C ASP A 46 -20.95 5.46 -0.39
N GLY A 47 -20.30 4.39 -0.84
CA GLY A 47 -19.93 4.20 -2.24
C GLY A 47 -18.65 4.95 -2.63
N ASN A 48 -17.89 5.50 -1.68
CA ASN A 48 -16.60 6.11 -1.98
C ASN A 48 -15.61 5.01 -2.38
N VAL A 49 -15.00 5.16 -3.55
CA VAL A 49 -13.96 4.25 -4.04
C VAL A 49 -12.59 4.83 -3.72
N TYR A 50 -11.75 4.02 -3.11
CA TYR A 50 -10.38 4.33 -2.71
C TYR A 50 -9.42 3.40 -3.44
N HIS A 51 -8.31 3.92 -3.95
CA HIS A 51 -7.23 3.10 -4.46
C HIS A 51 -6.35 2.60 -3.32
N THR A 52 -5.65 1.50 -3.55
CA THR A 52 -4.78 0.90 -2.55
C THR A 52 -3.32 0.89 -3.00
N ILE A 53 -2.41 0.85 -2.04
CA ILE A 53 -0.98 0.69 -2.27
C ILE A 53 -0.38 -0.25 -1.24
N LYS A 54 0.53 -1.14 -1.66
CA LYS A 54 1.29 -1.98 -0.75
C LYS A 54 2.62 -1.29 -0.39
N ILE A 55 2.87 -1.12 0.90
CA ILE A 55 4.13 -0.59 1.45
C ILE A 55 4.64 -1.61 2.45
N GLY A 56 5.78 -2.22 2.15
CA GLY A 56 6.26 -3.41 2.86
C GLY A 56 5.24 -4.53 2.76
N ASN A 57 4.80 -5.05 3.91
CA ASN A 57 3.77 -6.08 3.99
C ASN A 57 2.36 -5.55 4.28
N GLN A 58 2.21 -4.22 4.42
CA GLN A 58 0.94 -3.57 4.73
C GLN A 58 0.30 -3.01 3.46
N VAL A 59 -1.03 -3.02 3.40
CA VAL A 59 -1.80 -2.42 2.31
C VAL A 59 -2.56 -1.22 2.86
N TRP A 60 -2.47 -0.08 2.18
CA TRP A 60 -2.98 1.21 2.64
C TRP A 60 -3.91 1.84 1.61
N LEU A 61 -4.85 2.67 2.06
CA LEU A 61 -5.56 3.57 1.17
C LEU A 61 -4.62 4.66 0.64
N LYS A 62 -4.72 4.97 -0.65
CA LYS A 62 -4.01 6.09 -1.28
C LYS A 62 -4.68 7.43 -1.03
N GLU A 63 -5.98 7.45 -0.77
CA GLU A 63 -6.73 8.66 -0.46
C GLU A 63 -7.14 8.69 1.02
N ASN A 64 -7.41 9.90 1.52
CA ASN A 64 -7.95 10.07 2.87
C ASN A 64 -9.39 9.55 2.93
N LEU A 65 -9.77 8.93 4.05
CA LEU A 65 -11.13 8.47 4.28
C LEU A 65 -12.10 9.66 4.23
N LYS A 66 -13.29 9.44 3.66
CA LYS A 66 -14.35 10.45 3.49
C LYS A 66 -15.76 9.90 3.74
N VAL A 67 -15.85 8.80 4.48
CA VAL A 67 -17.11 8.19 4.91
C VAL A 67 -17.88 9.11 5.86
N THR A 68 -19.20 9.07 5.79
CA THR A 68 -20.14 9.85 6.60
C THR A 68 -21.02 8.97 7.47
N LYS A 69 -20.86 7.65 7.37
CA LYS A 69 -21.57 6.64 8.14
C LYS A 69 -20.60 5.63 8.74
N TYR A 70 -20.98 5.08 9.88
CA TYR A 70 -20.36 3.87 10.38
C TYR A 70 -20.73 2.68 9.49
N ARG A 71 -20.00 1.58 9.61
CA ARG A 71 -20.19 0.37 8.79
C ARG A 71 -21.55 -0.31 8.99
N ASN A 72 -22.26 -0.01 10.08
CA ASN A 72 -23.63 -0.47 10.31
C ASN A 72 -24.70 0.42 9.64
N GLY A 73 -24.30 1.53 9.00
CA GLY A 73 -25.19 2.48 8.34
C GLY A 73 -25.60 3.69 9.18
N ASP A 74 -25.28 3.71 10.48
CA ASP A 74 -25.57 4.87 11.32
C ASP A 74 -24.79 6.09 10.84
N PRO A 75 -25.40 7.29 10.79
CA PRO A 75 -24.68 8.50 10.44
C PRO A 75 -23.64 8.86 11.50
N ILE A 76 -22.51 9.36 11.03
CA ILE A 76 -21.54 10.11 11.85
C ILE A 76 -21.95 11.57 11.78
N GLU A 77 -21.98 12.26 12.90
CA GLU A 77 -22.47 13.64 12.95
C GLU A 77 -21.47 14.61 12.31
N ASN A 78 -21.94 15.53 11.48
CA ASN A 78 -21.11 16.62 10.93
C ASN A 78 -21.13 17.81 11.90
N VAL A 79 -20.01 18.09 12.56
CA VAL A 79 -19.91 19.14 13.57
C VAL A 79 -18.90 20.19 13.12
N THR A 80 -19.38 21.40 12.83
CA THR A 80 -18.54 22.51 12.33
C THR A 80 -18.31 23.63 13.36
N SER A 81 -19.00 23.58 14.50
CA SER A 81 -18.85 24.53 15.59
C SER A 81 -17.72 24.10 16.53
N ASP A 82 -16.72 24.95 16.74
CA ASP A 82 -15.60 24.66 17.65
C ASP A 82 -16.06 24.40 19.10
N ALA A 83 -17.09 25.14 19.56
CA ALA A 83 -17.66 24.98 20.89
C ALA A 83 -18.34 23.61 21.05
N GLU A 84 -19.00 23.13 19.99
CA GLU A 84 -19.61 21.81 20.00
C GLU A 84 -18.56 20.71 19.85
N TRP A 85 -17.59 20.89 18.96
CA TRP A 85 -16.51 19.93 18.72
C TRP A 85 -15.70 19.64 19.98
N SER A 86 -15.33 20.69 20.73
CA SER A 86 -14.52 20.58 21.95
C SER A 86 -15.23 19.89 23.12
N THR A 87 -16.56 19.85 23.10
CA THR A 87 -17.38 19.23 24.16
C THR A 87 -18.01 17.89 23.73
N LYS A 88 -17.83 17.49 22.47
CA LYS A 88 -18.42 16.28 21.90
C LYS A 88 -17.85 15.02 22.56
N ASN A 89 -18.74 14.11 22.96
CA ASN A 89 -18.40 12.79 23.50
C ASN A 89 -18.95 11.62 22.64
N THR A 90 -19.40 11.94 21.43
CA THR A 90 -19.85 11.00 20.40
C THR A 90 -19.02 11.20 19.13
N GLY A 91 -19.03 10.22 18.24
CA GLY A 91 -18.26 10.32 17.01
C GLY A 91 -18.80 11.39 16.07
N ALA A 92 -17.90 12.24 15.59
CA ALA A 92 -18.17 13.36 14.73
C ALA A 92 -17.10 13.47 13.63
N TYR A 93 -17.48 14.11 12.53
CA TYR A 93 -16.57 14.52 11.47
C TYR A 93 -16.78 15.98 11.09
N CYS A 94 -15.78 16.58 10.43
CA CYS A 94 -15.91 17.84 9.71
C CYS A 94 -15.05 17.82 8.44
N ASN A 95 -15.22 18.81 7.57
CA ASN A 95 -14.29 19.03 6.47
C ASN A 95 -13.23 20.04 6.90
N TYR A 96 -12.04 19.99 6.29
CA TYR A 96 -11.02 21.01 6.52
C TYR A 96 -11.58 22.42 6.22
N GLU A 97 -11.37 23.36 7.14
CA GLU A 97 -11.95 24.72 7.12
C GLU A 97 -13.49 24.77 7.13
N ASN A 98 -14.15 23.66 7.48
CA ASN A 98 -15.61 23.48 7.36
C ASN A 98 -16.15 23.65 5.92
N GLU A 99 -15.28 23.62 4.92
CA GLU A 99 -15.63 23.78 3.51
C GLU A 99 -15.97 22.44 2.86
N ALA A 100 -17.18 22.32 2.30
CA ALA A 100 -17.66 21.07 1.72
C ALA A 100 -16.80 20.57 0.54
N SER A 101 -16.27 21.49 -0.27
CA SER A 101 -15.40 21.20 -1.40
C SER A 101 -14.09 20.52 -0.98
N ASN A 102 -13.56 20.88 0.21
CA ASN A 102 -12.34 20.29 0.76
C ASN A 102 -12.52 18.80 1.09
N GLY A 103 -13.74 18.35 1.41
CA GLY A 103 -14.05 16.96 1.71
C GLY A 103 -13.75 15.97 0.56
N ASN A 104 -13.80 16.44 -0.68
CA ASN A 104 -13.52 15.61 -1.85
C ASN A 104 -12.01 15.43 -2.10
N THR A 105 -11.22 16.47 -1.82
CA THR A 105 -9.78 16.51 -2.07
C THR A 105 -9.00 15.95 -0.89
N TYR A 106 -9.32 16.41 0.33
CA TYR A 106 -8.55 16.12 1.54
C TYR A 106 -9.21 15.06 2.42
N GLY A 107 -10.36 14.52 2.01
CA GLY A 107 -11.17 13.65 2.85
C GLY A 107 -11.77 14.40 4.04
N LYS A 108 -12.12 13.66 5.10
CA LYS A 108 -12.82 14.21 6.28
C LYS A 108 -11.97 14.06 7.54
N LEU A 109 -12.08 15.03 8.44
CA LEU A 109 -11.47 14.97 9.76
C LEU A 109 -12.45 14.30 10.72
N TYR A 110 -11.96 13.38 11.53
CA TYR A 110 -12.78 12.63 12.48
C TYR A 110 -12.23 12.85 13.89
N ASN A 111 -13.12 12.95 14.87
CA ASN A 111 -12.70 12.95 16.27
C ASN A 111 -12.35 11.52 16.74
N TRP A 112 -11.69 11.43 17.90
CA TRP A 112 -11.29 10.15 18.48
C TRP A 112 -12.47 9.18 18.66
N TYR A 113 -13.65 9.69 19.06
CA TYR A 113 -14.83 8.87 19.29
C TYR A 113 -15.29 8.16 18.02
N ALA A 114 -15.26 8.82 16.85
CA ALA A 114 -15.58 8.17 15.58
C ALA A 114 -14.55 7.10 15.21
N LEU A 115 -13.26 7.35 15.46
CA LEU A 115 -12.19 6.40 15.15
C LEU A 115 -12.23 5.14 16.01
N ASN A 116 -12.63 5.29 17.27
CA ASN A 116 -12.64 4.22 18.27
C ASN A 116 -14.05 3.63 18.49
N ASP A 117 -15.02 3.96 17.64
CA ASP A 117 -16.38 3.44 17.76
C ASP A 117 -16.46 1.96 17.33
N SER A 118 -17.14 1.14 18.12
CA SER A 118 -17.38 -0.29 17.82
C SER A 118 -18.09 -0.55 16.49
N ARG A 119 -18.84 0.44 15.96
CA ARG A 119 -19.53 0.34 14.66
C ARG A 119 -18.57 0.44 13.47
N ASN A 120 -17.33 0.90 13.69
CA ASN A 120 -16.24 1.05 12.73
C ASN A 120 -16.52 2.02 11.58
N ILE A 121 -15.55 2.86 11.23
CA ILE A 121 -15.62 3.75 10.06
C ILE A 121 -14.90 3.17 8.82
N ALA A 122 -14.03 2.19 9.03
CA ALA A 122 -13.28 1.57 7.95
C ALA A 122 -14.16 0.64 7.09
N PRO A 123 -13.89 0.52 5.77
CA PRO A 123 -14.51 -0.50 4.93
C PRO A 123 -14.35 -1.92 5.51
N ALA A 124 -15.23 -2.84 5.11
CA ALA A 124 -15.12 -4.24 5.54
C ALA A 124 -13.77 -4.86 5.14
N GLY A 125 -13.09 -5.53 6.08
CA GLY A 125 -11.74 -6.08 5.88
C GLY A 125 -10.60 -5.08 6.10
N TRP A 126 -10.92 -3.82 6.40
CA TRP A 126 -9.98 -2.75 6.67
C TRP A 126 -10.17 -2.20 8.10
N HIS A 127 -9.16 -1.51 8.63
CA HIS A 127 -9.17 -0.96 9.98
C HIS A 127 -8.38 0.34 10.10
N VAL A 128 -8.74 1.16 11.09
CA VAL A 128 -7.97 2.35 11.46
C VAL A 128 -6.59 1.88 11.95
N PRO A 129 -5.47 2.34 11.36
CA PRO A 129 -4.16 1.79 11.69
C PRO A 129 -3.75 2.11 13.12
N SER A 130 -3.06 1.16 13.76
CA SER A 130 -2.42 1.40 15.05
C SER A 130 -1.11 2.18 14.90
N GLU A 131 -0.59 2.69 16.02
CA GLU A 131 0.76 3.29 16.05
C GLU A 131 1.86 2.30 15.62
N SER A 132 1.73 1.01 15.99
CA SER A 132 2.69 -0.03 15.60
C SER A 132 2.69 -0.30 14.10
N GLU A 133 1.53 -0.15 13.46
CA GLU A 133 1.37 -0.27 12.03
C GLU A 133 1.97 0.93 11.28
N TRP A 134 1.75 2.15 11.79
CA TRP A 134 2.46 3.34 11.30
C TRP A 134 3.97 3.19 11.44
N LYS A 135 4.44 2.72 12.61
CA LYS A 135 5.87 2.48 12.85
C LYS A 135 6.45 1.48 11.86
N THR A 136 5.75 0.38 11.60
CA THR A 136 6.19 -0.64 10.63
C THR A 136 6.39 -0.05 9.24
N MET A 137 5.47 0.80 8.79
CA MET A 137 5.60 1.50 7.51
C MET A 137 6.77 2.48 7.51
N ILE A 138 6.92 3.28 8.58
CA ILE A 138 8.01 4.25 8.71
C ILE A 138 9.37 3.55 8.67
N ASP A 139 9.52 2.47 9.43
CA ASP A 139 10.75 1.67 9.47
C ASP A 139 11.06 1.08 8.07
N TYR A 140 10.05 0.53 7.40
CA TYR A 140 10.19 0.03 6.02
C TYR A 140 10.67 1.11 5.03
N LEU A 141 10.23 2.36 5.24
CA LEU A 141 10.62 3.49 4.40
C LEU A 141 11.99 4.09 4.76
N GLY A 142 12.68 3.54 5.75
CA GLY A 142 14.02 3.95 6.16
C GLY A 142 14.04 4.89 7.37
N GLY A 143 12.99 4.88 8.19
CA GLY A 143 12.90 5.64 9.44
C GLY A 143 12.29 7.04 9.30
N GLU A 144 12.03 7.68 10.43
CA GLU A 144 11.28 8.96 10.54
C GLU A 144 11.88 10.09 9.68
N SER A 145 13.20 10.16 9.59
CA SER A 145 13.91 11.19 8.81
C SER A 145 13.66 11.10 7.30
N GLN A 146 13.30 9.92 6.79
CA GLN A 146 13.12 9.65 5.36
C GLN A 146 11.65 9.43 4.99
N ALA A 147 10.88 8.79 5.87
CA ALA A 147 9.53 8.35 5.58
C ALA A 147 8.61 9.50 5.17
N GLY A 148 8.71 10.65 5.85
CA GLY A 148 7.90 11.83 5.54
C GLY A 148 8.05 12.28 4.09
N GLY A 149 9.28 12.37 3.58
CA GLY A 149 9.54 12.74 2.19
C GLY A 149 9.06 11.70 1.17
N LYS A 150 9.12 10.42 1.51
CA LYS A 150 8.67 9.32 0.62
C LYS A 150 7.15 9.16 0.56
N LEU A 151 6.45 9.51 1.64
CA LEU A 151 4.99 9.43 1.75
C LEU A 151 4.29 10.65 1.17
N LYS A 152 4.90 11.83 1.32
CA LYS A 152 4.30 13.11 0.96
C LYS A 152 4.12 13.25 -0.55
N GLU A 153 2.97 13.80 -0.94
CA GLU A 153 2.74 14.27 -2.31
C GLU A 153 3.79 15.31 -2.72
N ASN A 154 4.36 15.15 -3.91
CA ASN A 154 5.54 15.90 -4.34
C ASN A 154 5.21 17.15 -5.18
N SER A 155 3.96 17.33 -5.62
CA SER A 155 3.53 18.56 -6.26
C SER A 155 3.33 19.72 -5.27
N LEU A 156 3.48 20.96 -5.76
CA LEU A 156 3.16 22.19 -5.03
C LEU A 156 1.68 22.59 -5.13
N ASN A 157 0.84 21.73 -5.71
CA ASN A 157 -0.58 21.99 -5.89
C ASN A 157 -1.35 22.00 -4.56
N TYR A 158 -0.79 21.34 -3.54
CA TYR A 158 -1.44 21.13 -2.24
C TYR A 158 -0.55 21.55 -1.07
N TRP A 159 0.76 21.35 -1.15
CA TRP A 159 1.70 21.73 -0.10
C TRP A 159 2.27 23.14 -0.34
N SER A 160 2.34 23.95 0.71
CA SER A 160 3.01 25.25 0.67
C SER A 160 4.52 25.10 0.42
N THR A 161 5.09 26.07 -0.27
CA THR A 161 6.53 26.14 -0.48
C THR A 161 7.25 26.56 0.82
N PRO A 162 8.41 25.96 1.16
CA PRO A 162 9.11 24.89 0.44
C PRO A 162 8.57 23.49 0.76
N ASN A 163 8.31 22.66 -0.25
CA ASN A 163 7.99 21.23 -0.09
C ASN A 163 9.25 20.34 -0.12
N TYR A 164 10.22 20.65 0.75
CA TYR A 164 11.54 20.03 0.73
C TYR A 164 11.48 18.51 0.98
N LEU A 165 12.31 17.74 0.27
CA LEU A 165 12.44 16.27 0.34
C LEU A 165 11.18 15.45 -0.01
N ALA A 166 10.10 16.08 -0.47
CA ALA A 166 8.94 15.35 -0.97
C ALA A 166 9.29 14.65 -2.29
N THR A 167 9.39 13.32 -2.25
CA THR A 167 9.68 12.49 -3.42
C THR A 167 8.46 11.71 -3.88
N ASN A 168 7.50 11.45 -2.98
CA ASN A 168 6.39 10.52 -3.18
C ASN A 168 6.82 9.13 -3.69
N SER A 169 8.05 8.71 -3.40
CA SER A 169 8.62 7.45 -3.93
C SER A 169 7.94 6.19 -3.40
N SER A 170 7.11 6.29 -2.34
CA SER A 170 6.25 5.20 -1.87
C SER A 170 4.96 5.03 -2.68
N GLY A 171 4.57 6.03 -3.47
CA GLY A 171 3.27 6.08 -4.15
C GLY A 171 2.08 6.32 -3.21
N PHE A 172 2.32 6.66 -1.94
CA PHE A 172 1.28 6.89 -0.94
C PHE A 172 0.50 8.20 -1.16
N THR A 173 1.15 9.23 -1.72
CA THR A 173 0.51 10.53 -2.06
C THR A 173 -0.21 11.15 -0.85
N ALA A 174 0.50 11.35 0.26
CA ALA A 174 -0.06 12.07 1.41
C ALA A 174 -0.30 13.55 1.07
N LEU A 175 -1.57 13.93 1.08
CA LEU A 175 -2.03 15.31 1.02
C LEU A 175 -2.01 15.94 2.42
N PRO A 176 -1.92 17.28 2.55
CA PRO A 176 -2.06 17.94 3.84
C PRO A 176 -3.43 17.63 4.43
N GLY A 177 -3.47 17.34 5.74
CA GLY A 177 -4.67 16.90 6.45
C GLY A 177 -5.03 17.75 7.67
N GLY A 178 -4.51 18.98 7.76
CA GLY A 178 -4.66 19.83 8.94
C GLY A 178 -3.72 19.47 10.12
N GLY A 179 -3.75 20.29 11.18
CA GLY A 179 -2.87 20.18 12.36
C GLY A 179 -3.46 19.43 13.57
N SER A 180 -4.63 18.81 13.43
CA SER A 180 -5.23 17.85 14.37
C SER A 180 -5.27 16.48 13.70
N PRO A 181 -5.25 15.34 14.44
CA PRO A 181 -4.79 14.06 13.91
C PRO A 181 -5.42 13.80 12.53
N PRO A 182 -4.59 13.59 11.50
CA PRO A 182 -5.05 13.57 10.12
C PRO A 182 -6.19 12.55 9.97
N ALA A 183 -7.10 12.83 9.03
CA ALA A 183 -8.04 11.85 8.51
C ALA A 183 -7.35 10.48 8.41
N PRO A 184 -7.81 9.43 9.13
CA PRO A 184 -7.06 8.20 9.17
C PRO A 184 -7.01 7.61 7.77
N ARG A 185 -5.80 7.41 7.26
CA ARG A 185 -5.60 6.54 6.10
C ARG A 185 -5.67 5.12 6.61
N ILE A 186 -6.74 4.43 6.23
CA ILE A 186 -7.09 3.11 6.72
C ILE A 186 -6.12 2.07 6.17
N GLN A 187 -5.75 1.10 7.01
CA GLN A 187 -4.95 -0.05 6.61
C GLN A 187 -5.86 -1.25 6.33
N GLY A 188 -5.56 -2.00 5.28
CA GLY A 188 -6.25 -3.23 4.92
C GLY A 188 -5.61 -4.44 5.59
N ARG A 189 -6.45 -5.41 5.98
CA ARG A 189 -5.94 -6.71 6.43
C ARG A 189 -5.59 -7.55 5.21
N HIS A 190 -4.37 -8.10 5.19
CA HIS A 190 -3.96 -9.12 4.22
C HIS A 190 -4.87 -10.35 4.42
N PRO A 191 -5.48 -10.95 3.37
CA PRO A 191 -5.97 -12.33 3.49
C PRO A 191 -4.72 -13.17 3.73
N ALA A 192 -4.50 -13.61 4.97
CA ALA A 192 -3.31 -14.32 5.40
C ALA A 192 -2.76 -15.21 4.28
N ALA A 193 -1.45 -15.10 4.03
CA ALA A 193 -0.76 -16.18 3.34
C ALA A 193 -1.18 -17.49 4.04
N GLY A 194 -1.86 -18.35 3.28
CA GLY A 194 -2.13 -19.72 3.70
C GLY A 194 -0.84 -20.52 3.78
#